data_AF-A0A497QCJ1-F1
#
_entry.id   AF-A0A497QCJ1-F1
#
_cell.length_a   1.000
_cell.length_b   1.000
_cell.length_c   1.000
_cell.angle_alpha   90.00
_cell.angle_beta   90.00
_cell.angle_gamma   90.00
#
_symmetry.space_group_name_H-M   'P 1'
#
loop_
_entity.id
_entity.type
_entity.pdbx_description
1 polymer ?
#
loop_
_entity_poly.entity_id
_entity_poly.type
_entity_poly.pdbx_seq_one_letter_code
_entity_poly.pdbx_strand_id
1 'polypeptide(L)'
;MKVGDDVYEVMSRFRMEFLNIVRRCTIKRNIDVITAGGESYGPFQAGHQVELPNWLVDILLQRDVIELAPEDAYDSVPRIQNLYNTERNYPRELHNSIPSKYLYVALAQKIRRLRRDMTSLDPKTFDEIERIEKLARFLRDVRLTKILRVAHAGITQEKMRRMTVEEKWLCEELNALLSEWRTASLNTT
;
A
#
# COMPACT_ATOMS: atom_id res chain seq x y z
N MET A 1 4.44 -0.39 27.28
CA MET A 1 4.07 -0.59 25.86
C MET A 1 5.24 -1.23 25.13
N LYS A 2 5.16 -2.53 24.79
CA LYS A 2 6.15 -3.19 23.90
C LYS A 2 5.78 -2.85 22.45
N VAL A 3 6.11 -1.64 22.02
CA VAL A 3 5.69 -1.12 20.70
C VAL A 3 6.24 -1.97 19.54
N GLY A 4 7.42 -2.57 19.69
CA GLY A 4 8.14 -3.22 18.59
C GLY A 4 7.52 -4.50 18.04
N ASP A 5 7.09 -5.43 18.91
CA ASP A 5 6.54 -6.73 18.48
C ASP A 5 5.16 -6.56 17.81
N ASP A 6 4.39 -5.55 18.25
CA ASP A 6 3.06 -5.22 17.73
C ASP A 6 3.11 -4.64 16.30
N VAL A 7 4.12 -3.81 15.99
CA VAL A 7 4.22 -3.18 14.65
C VAL A 7 4.30 -4.22 13.53
N TYR A 8 5.17 -5.23 13.68
CA TYR A 8 5.35 -6.23 12.63
C TYR A 8 4.10 -7.10 12.44
N GLU A 9 3.40 -7.43 13.53
CA GLU A 9 2.13 -8.16 13.48
C GLU A 9 1.07 -7.36 12.74
N VAL A 10 0.92 -6.07 13.09
CA VAL A 10 -0.01 -5.16 12.43
C VAL A 10 0.29 -5.01 10.93
N MET A 11 1.57 -4.82 10.56
CA MET A 11 1.97 -4.74 9.15
C MET A 11 1.72 -6.06 8.41
N SER A 12 1.90 -7.19 9.08
CA SER A 12 1.58 -8.52 8.54
C SER A 12 0.08 -8.68 8.28
N ARG A 13 -0.77 -8.23 9.21
CA ARG A 13 -2.23 -8.21 9.04
C ARG A 13 -2.65 -7.39 7.84
N PHE A 14 -2.15 -6.16 7.69
CA PHE A 14 -2.44 -5.32 6.52
C PHE A 14 -1.99 -5.97 5.21
N ARG A 15 -0.86 -6.67 5.22
CA ARG A 15 -0.42 -7.46 4.07
C ARG A 15 -1.39 -8.60 3.76
N MET A 16 -1.82 -9.36 4.77
CA MET A 16 -2.78 -10.46 4.59
C MET A 16 -4.09 -9.94 3.99
N GLU A 17 -4.64 -8.84 4.53
CA GLU A 17 -5.84 -8.21 4.00
C GLU A 17 -5.65 -7.80 2.53
N PHE A 18 -4.55 -7.10 2.22
CA PHE A 18 -4.24 -6.68 0.86
C PHE A 18 -4.19 -7.85 -0.12
N LEU A 19 -3.58 -8.97 0.25
CA LEU A 19 -3.44 -10.14 -0.62
C LEU A 19 -4.79 -10.77 -0.99
N ASN A 20 -5.81 -10.60 -0.16
CA ASN A 20 -7.15 -11.13 -0.38
C ASN A 20 -8.09 -10.13 -1.09
N ILE A 21 -7.63 -8.92 -1.36
CA ILE A 21 -8.39 -7.95 -2.16
C ILE A 21 -8.30 -8.32 -3.63
N VAL A 22 -9.44 -8.24 -4.31
CA VAL A 22 -9.54 -8.45 -5.75
C VAL A 22 -9.15 -7.18 -6.51
N ARG A 23 -8.48 -7.36 -7.65
CA ARG A 23 -8.18 -6.28 -8.60
C ARG A 23 -8.64 -6.69 -9.99
N ARG A 24 -9.08 -5.70 -10.78
CA ARG A 24 -9.42 -5.92 -12.18
C ARG A 24 -8.16 -5.98 -13.02
N CYS A 25 -8.12 -6.98 -13.89
CA CYS A 25 -6.99 -7.22 -14.77
C CYS A 25 -7.48 -7.74 -16.13
N THR A 26 -6.70 -7.45 -17.16
CA THR A 26 -6.92 -7.93 -18.52
C THR A 26 -5.98 -9.09 -18.79
N ILE A 27 -6.52 -10.20 -19.30
CA ILE A 27 -5.75 -11.38 -19.68
C ILE A 27 -4.98 -11.09 -20.98
N LYS A 28 -3.67 -11.30 -20.99
CA LYS A 28 -2.81 -11.08 -22.17
C LYS A 28 -2.77 -12.27 -23.13
N ARG A 29 -2.96 -13.49 -22.63
CA ARG A 29 -2.91 -14.73 -23.42
C ARG A 29 -3.83 -15.81 -22.85
N ASN A 30 -4.28 -16.73 -23.70
CA ASN A 30 -5.12 -17.85 -23.27
C ASN A 30 -4.38 -18.73 -22.26
N ILE A 31 -5.06 -19.13 -21.20
CA ILE A 31 -4.54 -20.05 -20.18
C ILE A 31 -5.67 -20.97 -19.74
N ASP A 32 -5.36 -22.25 -19.59
CA ASP A 32 -6.28 -23.23 -19.06
C ASP A 32 -6.62 -22.99 -17.58
N VAL A 33 -7.44 -23.86 -17.01
CA VAL A 33 -7.83 -23.77 -15.60
C VAL A 33 -6.59 -23.84 -14.70
N ILE A 34 -6.46 -22.87 -13.80
CA ILE A 34 -5.45 -22.82 -12.75
C ILE A 34 -6.10 -23.28 -11.45
N THR A 35 -5.51 -24.28 -10.79
CA THR A 35 -5.97 -24.70 -9.45
C THR A 35 -5.01 -24.19 -8.39
N ALA A 36 -5.51 -23.38 -7.46
CA ALA A 36 -4.71 -22.77 -6.40
C ALA A 36 -5.58 -22.51 -5.16
N GLY A 37 -5.05 -22.76 -3.96
CA GLY A 37 -5.78 -22.50 -2.71
C GLY A 37 -7.04 -23.35 -2.50
N GLY A 38 -7.18 -24.48 -3.19
CA GLY A 38 -8.40 -25.30 -3.18
C GLY A 38 -9.51 -24.81 -4.12
N GLU A 39 -9.26 -23.73 -4.87
CA GLU A 39 -10.17 -23.17 -5.86
C GLU A 39 -9.63 -23.32 -7.28
N SER A 40 -10.54 -23.25 -8.26
CA SER A 40 -10.21 -23.27 -9.69
C SER A 40 -10.51 -21.91 -10.31
N TYR A 41 -9.56 -21.40 -11.08
CA TYR A 41 -9.62 -20.11 -11.77
C TYR A 41 -9.48 -20.32 -13.28
N GLY A 42 -10.31 -19.64 -14.07
CA GLY A 42 -10.33 -19.80 -15.53
C GLY A 42 -11.23 -20.94 -16.02
N PRO A 43 -11.08 -21.40 -17.28
CA PRO A 43 -10.04 -20.99 -18.24
C PRO A 43 -10.15 -19.52 -18.63
N PHE A 44 -9.01 -18.90 -18.94
CA PHE A 44 -8.90 -17.49 -19.30
C PHE A 44 -8.65 -17.31 -20.79
N GLN A 45 -9.33 -16.34 -21.39
CA GLN A 45 -9.15 -15.97 -22.80
C GLN A 45 -8.51 -14.58 -22.90
N ALA A 46 -7.62 -14.42 -23.89
CA ALA A 46 -6.95 -13.15 -24.15
C ALA A 46 -7.96 -12.02 -24.39
N GLY A 47 -7.70 -10.85 -23.81
CA GLY A 47 -8.55 -9.67 -23.88
C GLY A 47 -9.69 -9.64 -22.85
N HIS A 48 -10.00 -10.74 -22.17
CA HIS A 48 -11.04 -10.74 -21.14
C HIS A 48 -10.59 -9.97 -19.89
N GLN A 49 -11.53 -9.23 -19.31
CA GLN A 49 -11.35 -8.62 -18.00
C GLN A 49 -11.85 -9.58 -16.92
N VAL A 50 -11.05 -9.73 -15.87
CA VAL A 50 -11.35 -10.59 -14.73
C VAL A 50 -10.95 -9.92 -13.42
N GLU A 51 -11.60 -10.32 -12.33
CA GLU A 51 -11.25 -9.91 -10.98
C GLU A 51 -10.56 -11.06 -10.26
N LEU A 52 -9.33 -10.83 -9.80
CA LEU A 52 -8.53 -11.85 -9.14
C LEU A 52 -7.95 -11.32 -7.83
N PRO A 53 -7.82 -12.17 -6.79
CA PRO A 53 -7.18 -11.76 -5.55
C PRO A 53 -5.71 -11.42 -5.78
N ASN A 54 -5.19 -10.45 -5.03
CA ASN A 54 -3.84 -9.92 -5.21
C ASN A 54 -2.73 -10.98 -5.13
N TRP A 55 -2.89 -12.03 -4.32
CA TRP A 55 -1.92 -13.13 -4.28
C TRP A 55 -1.79 -13.85 -5.62
N LEU A 56 -2.90 -14.00 -6.37
CA LEU A 56 -2.91 -14.61 -7.69
C LEU A 56 -2.43 -13.61 -8.75
N VAL A 57 -2.87 -12.35 -8.65
CA VAL A 57 -2.42 -11.25 -9.52
C VAL A 57 -0.90 -11.14 -9.52
N ASP A 58 -0.24 -11.21 -8.37
CA ASP A 58 1.22 -11.13 -8.29
C ASP A 58 1.92 -12.25 -9.07
N ILE A 59 1.40 -13.47 -8.99
CA ILE A 59 1.95 -14.64 -9.69
C ILE A 59 1.76 -14.48 -11.19
N LEU A 60 0.59 -14.02 -11.63
CA LEU A 60 0.27 -13.86 -13.04
C LEU A 60 0.98 -12.67 -13.68
N LEU A 61 1.16 -11.56 -12.95
CA LEU A 61 1.99 -10.42 -13.37
C LEU A 61 3.44 -10.85 -13.58
N GLN A 62 3.99 -11.64 -12.65
CA GLN A 62 5.36 -12.14 -12.74
C GLN A 62 5.59 -13.00 -14.01
N ARG A 63 4.54 -13.67 -14.50
CA ARG A 63 4.58 -14.51 -15.70
C ARG A 63 4.12 -13.81 -16.97
N ASP A 64 3.96 -12.48 -16.91
CA ASP A 64 3.47 -11.64 -18.00
C ASP A 64 2.14 -12.14 -18.60
N VAL A 65 1.24 -12.63 -17.74
CA VAL A 65 -0.05 -13.21 -18.13
C VAL A 65 -1.18 -12.20 -18.12
N ILE A 66 -1.11 -11.24 -17.20
CA ILE A 66 -2.15 -10.24 -17.01
C ILE A 66 -1.56 -8.84 -17.06
N GLU A 67 -2.41 -7.86 -17.30
CA GLU A 67 -2.14 -6.45 -17.10
C GLU A 67 -3.19 -5.88 -16.13
N LEU A 68 -2.77 -5.03 -15.19
CA LEU A 68 -3.70 -4.38 -14.26
C LEU A 68 -4.48 -3.27 -14.97
N ALA A 69 -5.76 -3.11 -14.63
CA ALA A 69 -6.51 -1.94 -15.04
C ALA A 69 -5.85 -0.65 -14.48
N PRO A 70 -5.82 0.48 -15.22
CA PRO A 70 -5.13 1.70 -14.81
C PRO A 70 -5.54 2.24 -13.42
N GLU A 71 -6.78 2.02 -13.03
CA GLU A 71 -7.32 2.38 -11.73
C GLU A 71 -6.85 1.48 -10.59
N ASP A 72 -6.57 0.21 -10.87
CA ASP A 72 -6.09 -0.79 -9.90
C ASP A 72 -4.55 -0.85 -9.84
N ALA A 73 -3.87 -0.24 -10.81
CA ALA A 73 -2.42 -0.02 -10.84
C ALA A 73 -1.97 1.15 -9.94
N TYR A 74 -2.48 1.19 -8.70
CA TYR A 74 -2.17 2.25 -7.74
C TYR A 74 -0.71 2.26 -7.25
N ASP A 75 0.01 1.16 -7.41
CA ASP A 75 1.46 0.99 -7.17
C ASP A 75 2.34 1.40 -8.37
N SER A 76 1.77 2.11 -9.35
CA SER A 76 2.53 2.67 -10.47
C SER A 76 3.32 3.92 -10.06
N VAL A 77 4.56 4.00 -10.54
CA VAL A 77 5.48 5.11 -10.27
C VAL A 77 4.89 6.50 -10.59
N PRO A 78 4.22 6.71 -11.75
CA PRO A 78 3.60 8.00 -12.06
C PRO A 78 2.53 8.43 -11.05
N ARG A 79 1.70 7.49 -10.57
CA ARG A 79 0.65 7.80 -9.58
C ARG A 79 1.23 8.18 -8.22
N ILE A 80 2.27 7.49 -7.77
CA ILE A 80 2.97 7.82 -6.52
C ILE A 80 3.66 9.17 -6.64
N GLN A 81 4.32 9.44 -7.77
CA GLN A 81 4.95 10.73 -8.04
C GLN A 81 3.93 11.88 -8.01
N ASN A 82 2.77 11.69 -8.63
CA ASN A 82 1.70 12.68 -8.61
C ASN A 82 1.21 12.92 -7.17
N LEU A 83 0.94 11.85 -6.42
CA LEU A 83 0.54 11.96 -5.00
C LEU A 83 1.59 12.72 -4.19
N TYR A 84 2.87 12.38 -4.32
CA TYR A 84 3.96 13.08 -3.63
C TYR A 84 3.98 14.58 -3.97
N ASN A 85 3.86 14.94 -5.25
CA ASN A 85 3.83 16.33 -5.68
C ASN A 85 2.62 17.08 -5.09
N THR A 86 1.44 16.45 -5.10
CA THR A 86 0.24 17.00 -4.46
C THR A 86 0.47 17.22 -2.96
N GLU A 87 0.97 16.22 -2.25
CA GLU A 87 1.23 16.32 -0.81
C GLU A 87 2.23 17.43 -0.47
N ARG A 88 3.27 17.59 -1.29
CA ARG A 88 4.27 18.65 -1.13
C ARG A 88 3.67 20.05 -1.33
N ASN A 89 2.76 20.20 -2.30
CA ASN A 89 2.16 21.50 -2.63
C ASN A 89 1.08 21.95 -1.63
N TYR A 90 0.46 21.02 -0.91
CA TYR A 90 -0.57 21.30 0.09
C TYR A 90 -0.10 20.95 1.51
N PRO A 91 0.81 21.73 2.12
CA PRO A 91 1.50 21.34 3.35
C PRO A 91 0.63 21.36 4.62
N ARG A 92 -0.58 21.92 4.57
CA ARG A 92 -1.43 22.15 5.76
C ARG A 92 -2.32 20.98 6.10
N GLU A 93 -2.71 20.17 5.12
CA GLU A 93 -3.63 19.06 5.31
C GLU A 93 -3.23 17.82 4.50
N LEU A 94 -3.75 16.68 4.91
CA LEU A 94 -3.68 15.45 4.12
C LEU A 94 -4.63 15.56 2.93
N HIS A 95 -4.12 15.24 1.75
CA HIS A 95 -4.92 15.33 0.54
C HIS A 95 -5.80 14.06 0.38
N ASN A 96 -6.98 14.22 -0.22
CA ASN A 96 -7.94 13.13 -0.47
C ASN A 96 -7.54 12.21 -1.65
N SER A 97 -6.34 12.34 -2.20
CA SER A 97 -5.95 11.72 -3.48
C SER A 97 -5.17 10.42 -3.33
N ILE A 98 -5.18 9.78 -2.15
CA ILE A 98 -4.50 8.49 -2.00
C ILE A 98 -5.13 7.48 -2.97
N PRO A 99 -4.33 6.89 -3.89
CA PRO A 99 -4.84 5.95 -4.87
C PRO A 99 -5.49 4.68 -4.27
N SER A 100 -5.05 4.25 -3.09
CA SER A 100 -5.59 3.10 -2.37
C SER A 100 -5.25 3.18 -0.89
N LYS A 101 -6.15 2.72 -0.02
CA LYS A 101 -5.88 2.58 1.42
C LYS A 101 -4.73 1.60 1.73
N TYR A 102 -4.34 0.74 0.79
CA TYR A 102 -3.22 -0.20 0.92
C TYR A 102 -2.00 0.21 0.08
N LEU A 103 -1.82 1.51 -0.19
CA LEU A 103 -0.74 1.99 -1.04
C LEU A 103 0.64 1.44 -0.61
N TYR A 104 1.06 1.63 0.64
CA TYR A 104 2.41 1.19 1.05
C TYR A 104 2.56 -0.33 1.04
N VAL A 105 1.53 -1.09 1.45
CA VAL A 105 1.50 -2.55 1.29
C VAL A 105 1.75 -2.95 -0.16
N ALA A 106 1.05 -2.31 -1.11
CA ALA A 106 1.17 -2.62 -2.53
C ALA A 106 2.55 -2.28 -3.09
N LEU A 107 3.15 -1.15 -2.67
CA LEU A 107 4.53 -0.82 -3.03
C LEU A 107 5.53 -1.86 -2.52
N ALA A 108 5.39 -2.26 -1.25
CA ALA A 108 6.24 -3.29 -0.67
C ALA A 108 6.05 -4.63 -1.40
N GLN A 109 4.83 -4.96 -1.80
CA GLN A 109 4.55 -6.18 -2.54
C GLN A 109 5.11 -6.15 -3.96
N LYS A 110 5.01 -5.02 -4.67
CA LYS A 110 5.66 -4.80 -5.96
C LYS A 110 7.18 -4.95 -5.87
N ILE A 111 7.81 -4.34 -4.87
CA ILE A 111 9.26 -4.51 -4.64
C ILE A 111 9.61 -5.98 -4.41
N ARG A 112 8.83 -6.72 -3.60
CA ARG A 112 9.07 -8.15 -3.39
C ARG A 112 8.96 -8.95 -4.68
N ARG A 113 8.00 -8.63 -5.55
CA ARG A 113 7.83 -9.27 -6.86
C ARG A 113 9.05 -9.00 -7.76
N LEU A 114 9.41 -7.72 -7.95
CA LEU A 114 10.58 -7.33 -8.74
C LEU A 114 11.88 -7.95 -8.22
N ARG A 115 12.05 -8.07 -6.90
CA ARG A 115 13.22 -8.72 -6.30
C ARG A 115 13.27 -10.23 -6.52
N ARG A 116 12.13 -10.92 -6.64
CA ARG A 116 12.09 -12.35 -6.97
C ARG A 116 12.52 -12.60 -8.41
N ASP A 117 12.32 -11.63 -9.29
CA ASP A 117 12.73 -11.70 -10.70
C ASP A 117 14.22 -11.40 -10.91
N MET A 118 14.96 -10.95 -9.87
CA MET A 118 16.40 -10.62 -9.93
C MET A 118 17.34 -11.80 -10.28
N THR A 119 16.82 -13.02 -10.50
CA THR A 119 17.59 -14.06 -11.22
C THR A 119 18.03 -13.60 -12.61
N SER A 120 17.37 -12.61 -13.21
CA SER A 120 17.91 -11.85 -14.35
C SER A 120 18.53 -10.53 -13.85
N LEU A 121 19.83 -10.33 -14.08
CA LEU A 121 20.56 -9.08 -13.83
C LEU A 121 20.11 -7.94 -14.77
N ASP A 122 18.83 -7.59 -14.81
CA ASP A 122 18.33 -6.48 -15.62
C ASP A 122 18.47 -5.15 -14.86
N PRO A 123 19.33 -4.21 -15.30
CA PRO A 123 19.51 -2.92 -14.65
C PRO A 123 18.21 -2.12 -14.53
N LYS A 124 17.26 -2.28 -15.47
CA LYS A 124 15.98 -1.56 -15.43
C LYS A 124 15.12 -1.95 -14.23
N THR A 125 15.16 -3.22 -13.83
CA THR A 125 14.42 -3.72 -12.67
C THR A 125 14.98 -3.12 -11.38
N PHE A 126 16.31 -2.98 -11.30
CA PHE A 126 16.97 -2.33 -10.18
C PHE A 126 16.61 -0.85 -10.07
N ASP A 127 16.69 -0.12 -11.19
CA ASP A 127 16.32 1.31 -11.26
C ASP A 127 14.85 1.53 -10.83
N GLU A 128 13.94 0.63 -11.23
CA GLU A 128 12.54 0.73 -10.83
C GLU A 128 12.36 0.52 -9.31
N ILE A 129 13.04 -0.48 -8.73
CA ILE A 129 13.01 -0.72 -7.27
C ILE A 129 13.51 0.53 -6.53
N GLU A 130 14.68 1.06 -6.89
CA GLU A 130 15.26 2.24 -6.24
C GLU A 130 14.31 3.45 -6.33
N ARG A 131 13.68 3.63 -7.50
CA ARG A 131 12.72 4.72 -7.72
C ARG A 131 11.50 4.58 -6.83
N ILE A 132 10.93 3.37 -6.69
CA ILE A 132 9.79 3.12 -5.80
C ILE A 132 10.18 3.37 -4.35
N GLU A 133 11.33 2.86 -3.90
CA GLU A 133 11.80 3.02 -2.52
C GLU A 133 12.03 4.49 -2.16
N LYS A 134 12.66 5.25 -3.07
CA LYS A 134 12.89 6.69 -2.91
C LYS A 134 11.59 7.46 -2.82
N LEU A 135 10.65 7.22 -3.73
CA LEU A 135 9.35 7.90 -3.72
C LEU A 135 8.51 7.54 -2.49
N ALA A 136 8.51 6.26 -2.10
CA ALA A 136 7.80 5.82 -0.89
C ALA A 136 8.37 6.50 0.36
N ARG A 137 9.70 6.67 0.45
CA ARG A 137 10.35 7.39 1.54
C ARG A 137 9.92 8.85 1.59
N PHE A 138 10.06 9.57 0.48
CA PHE A 138 9.66 10.98 0.42
C PHE A 138 8.19 11.21 0.71
N LEU A 139 7.32 10.32 0.23
CA LEU A 139 5.89 10.38 0.50
C LEU A 139 5.60 10.21 2.00
N ARG A 140 6.22 9.22 2.66
CA ARG A 140 6.11 9.04 4.12
C ARG A 140 6.57 10.27 4.87
N ASP A 141 7.73 10.84 4.51
CA ASP A 141 8.31 11.99 5.21
C ASP A 141 7.39 13.21 5.14
N VAL A 142 6.87 13.54 3.95
CA VAL A 142 5.95 14.68 3.77
C VAL A 142 4.63 14.46 4.52
N ARG A 143 4.11 13.23 4.54
CA ARG A 143 2.83 12.92 5.17
C ARG A 143 2.93 12.77 6.69
N LEU A 144 4.07 12.33 7.24
CA LEU A 144 4.26 12.12 8.67
C LEU A 144 3.97 13.38 9.50
N THR A 145 4.49 14.54 9.08
CA THR A 145 4.23 15.81 9.78
C THR A 145 2.74 16.15 9.84
N LYS A 146 1.99 15.80 8.79
CA LYS A 146 0.56 16.06 8.69
C LYS A 146 -0.24 15.07 9.55
N ILE A 147 0.17 13.80 9.57
CA ILE A 147 -0.39 12.78 10.46
C ILE A 147 -0.23 13.19 11.93
N LEU A 148 0.97 13.64 12.32
CA LEU A 148 1.23 14.16 13.67
C LEU A 148 0.28 15.32 14.04
N ARG A 149 0.03 16.25 13.12
CA ARG A 149 -0.94 17.33 13.35
C ARG A 149 -2.37 16.81 13.55
N VAL A 150 -2.78 15.80 12.79
CA VAL A 150 -4.09 15.16 12.95
C VAL A 150 -4.18 14.47 14.31
N ALA A 151 -3.18 13.66 14.67
CA ALA A 151 -3.11 12.98 15.96
C ALA A 151 -3.14 13.98 17.13
N HIS A 152 -2.43 15.10 17.00
CA HIS A 152 -2.42 16.15 18.01
C HIS A 152 -3.77 16.88 18.16
N ALA A 153 -4.39 17.25 17.04
CA ALA A 153 -5.62 18.07 17.01
C ALA A 153 -6.91 17.28 17.23
N GLY A 154 -6.86 15.95 17.13
CA GLY A 154 -8.02 15.07 17.27
C GLY A 154 -8.39 14.37 15.96
N ILE A 155 -8.61 13.06 16.09
CA ILE A 155 -8.96 12.15 15.00
C ILE A 155 -10.44 12.29 14.65
N THR A 156 -10.74 12.39 13.36
CA THR A 156 -12.11 12.30 12.84
C THR A 156 -12.16 11.31 11.69
N GLN A 157 -13.33 10.71 11.45
CA GLN A 157 -13.52 9.78 10.33
C GLN A 157 -13.17 10.40 8.98
N GLU A 158 -13.46 11.68 8.78
CA GLU A 158 -13.10 12.40 7.56
C GLU A 158 -11.59 12.48 7.35
N LYS A 159 -10.82 12.84 8.40
CA LYS A 159 -9.36 12.91 8.33
C LYS A 159 -8.75 11.52 8.11
N MET A 160 -9.30 10.50 8.75
CA MET A 160 -8.83 9.11 8.62
C MET A 160 -9.05 8.56 7.21
N ARG A 161 -10.13 8.94 6.52
CA ARG A 161 -10.36 8.53 5.11
C ARG A 161 -9.24 8.97 4.17
N ARG A 162 -8.45 9.98 4.56
CA ARG A 162 -7.31 10.53 3.80
C ARG A 162 -5.98 9.84 4.10
N MET A 163 -5.99 8.67 4.72
CA MET A 163 -4.81 7.93 5.19
C MET A 163 -4.81 6.49 4.69
N THR A 164 -3.61 5.93 4.48
CA THR A 164 -3.45 4.48 4.28
C THR A 164 -3.73 3.72 5.58
N VAL A 165 -3.88 2.40 5.53
CA VAL A 165 -4.11 1.58 6.72
C VAL A 165 -2.95 1.68 7.73
N GLU A 166 -1.72 1.77 7.25
CA GLU A 166 -0.52 1.96 8.08
C GLU A 166 -0.51 3.34 8.74
N GLU A 167 -0.89 4.38 8.01
CA GLU A 167 -0.96 5.75 8.53
C GLU A 167 -2.09 5.95 9.53
N LYS A 168 -3.22 5.28 9.33
CA LYS A 168 -4.35 5.28 10.27
C LYS A 168 -3.92 4.70 11.61
N TRP A 169 -3.32 3.51 11.58
CA TRP A 169 -2.81 2.86 12.78
C TRP A 169 -1.78 3.75 13.49
N LEU A 170 -0.80 4.30 12.77
CA LEU A 170 0.18 5.22 13.35
C LEU A 170 -0.48 6.46 13.98
N CYS A 171 -1.49 7.04 13.32
CA CYS A 171 -2.22 8.20 13.82
C CYS A 171 -2.95 7.89 15.14
N GLU A 172 -3.60 6.73 15.22
CA GLU A 172 -4.31 6.25 16.41
C GLU A 172 -3.35 6.03 17.58
N GLU A 173 -2.22 5.35 17.35
CA GLU A 173 -1.18 5.14 18.37
C GLU A 173 -0.62 6.47 18.89
N LEU A 174 -0.32 7.41 17.99
CA LEU A 174 0.17 8.74 18.37
C LEU A 174 -0.88 9.52 19.17
N ASN A 175 -2.15 9.46 18.78
CA ASN A 175 -3.21 10.16 19.49
C ASN A 175 -3.44 9.56 20.89
N ALA A 176 -3.40 8.23 21.03
CA ALA A 176 -3.48 7.55 22.31
C ALA A 176 -2.34 7.98 23.23
N LEU A 177 -1.09 7.89 22.75
CA LEU A 177 0.10 8.31 23.49
C LEU A 177 0.03 9.77 23.95
N LEU A 178 -0.38 10.68 23.07
CA LEU A 178 -0.53 12.10 23.40
C LEU A 178 -1.63 12.34 24.44
N SER A 179 -2.71 11.57 24.37
CA SER A 179 -3.84 11.68 25.31
C SER A 179 -3.45 11.17 26.70
N GLU A 180 -2.82 9.99 26.77
CA GLU A 180 -2.28 9.42 28.01
C GLU A 180 -1.28 10.36 28.68
N TRP A 181 -0.33 10.90 27.92
CA TRP A 181 0.66 11.83 28.44
C TRP A 181 0.01 13.10 29.02
N ARG A 182 -0.96 13.70 28.32
CA ARG A 182 -1.68 14.89 28.80
C ARG A 182 -2.41 14.60 30.12
N THR A 183 -3.12 13.47 30.19
CA THR A 183 -3.83 13.07 31.41
C THR A 183 -2.88 12.81 32.57
N ALA A 184 -1.79 12.06 32.34
CA ALA A 184 -0.80 11.76 33.36
C ALA A 184 -0.12 13.04 33.88
N SER A 185 0.25 13.97 32.99
CA SER A 185 0.90 15.23 33.38
C SER A 185 0.07 16.12 34.31
N LEU A 186 -1.26 16.02 34.24
CA LEU A 186 -2.20 16.77 35.07
C LEU A 186 -2.56 16.05 36.38
N ASN A 187 -2.33 14.72 36.46
CA ASN A 187 -2.69 13.88 37.60
C ASN A 187 -1.50 13.53 38.51
N THR A 188 -0.30 14.07 38.22
CA THR A 188 0.87 13.96 39.10
C THR A 188 0.66 14.83 40.34
N THR A 189 0.12 14.24 41.41
CA THR A 189 0.13 14.75 42.79
C THR A 189 0.90 13.76 43.65
#